data_AF-A0A2M8L443-F1
#
_entry.id   AF-A0A2M8L443-F1
#
_cell.length_a   1.000
_cell.length_b   1.000
_cell.length_c   1.000
_cell.angle_alpha   90.00
_cell.angle_beta   90.00
_cell.angle_gamma   90.00
#
_symmetry.space_group_name_H-M   'P 1'
#
loop_
_entity.id
_entity.type
_entity.pdbx_description
1 polymer ?
#
loop_
_entity_poly.entity_id
_entity_poly.type
_entity_poly.pdbx_seq_one_letter_code
_entity_poly.pdbx_strand_id
1 'polypeptide(L)'
;MALPKFLQSCLPSYDLSKLSLKRDKKIIITQVLNRGDDTALKWLGKTYSQKDIKEVVSSPTRGMWIKSILAYWQKILNIKLPKNTFKKAILDLNP
;
A
#
# COMPACT_ATOMS: atom_id res chain seq x y z
N MET A 1 -17.98 1.82 6.00
CA MET A 1 -17.48 0.81 6.96
C MET A 1 -16.17 1.32 7.53
N ALA A 2 -16.02 1.26 8.86
CA ALA A 2 -14.75 1.52 9.52
C ALA A 2 -13.76 0.39 9.23
N LEU A 3 -12.45 0.68 9.27
CA LEU A 3 -11.43 -0.33 9.08
C LEU A 3 -11.30 -1.25 10.31
N PRO A 4 -10.99 -2.55 10.12
CA PRO A 4 -10.71 -3.45 11.23
C PRO A 4 -9.55 -2.97 12.11
N LYS A 5 -9.70 -3.07 13.44
CA LYS A 5 -8.69 -2.61 14.41
C LYS A 5 -7.31 -3.26 14.23
N PHE A 6 -7.24 -4.50 13.75
CA PHE A 6 -5.96 -5.18 13.56
C PHE A 6 -5.08 -4.51 12.48
N LEU A 7 -5.66 -3.68 11.61
CA LEU A 7 -4.90 -2.89 10.62
C LEU A 7 -4.17 -1.69 11.23
N GLN A 8 -4.36 -1.39 12.53
CA GLN A 8 -3.75 -0.23 13.17
C GLN A 8 -2.21 -0.30 13.11
N SER A 9 -1.63 -1.50 13.17
CA SER A 9 -0.18 -1.71 13.02
C SER A 9 0.33 -1.30 11.63
N CYS A 10 -0.50 -1.43 10.59
CA CYS A 10 -0.18 -0.98 9.24
C CYS A 10 -0.32 0.54 9.08
N LEU A 11 -1.26 1.15 9.81
CA LEU A 11 -1.59 2.57 9.72
C LEU A 11 -1.43 3.29 11.08
N PRO A 12 -0.23 3.32 11.68
CA PRO A 12 -0.03 3.77 13.06
C PRO A 12 -0.40 5.24 13.29
N SER A 13 -0.25 6.08 12.26
CA SER A 13 -0.55 7.52 12.34
C SER A 13 -1.99 7.89 11.99
N TYR A 14 -2.86 6.91 11.72
CA TYR A 14 -4.24 7.17 11.27
C TYR A 14 -5.27 6.70 12.29
N ASP A 15 -6.35 7.48 12.41
CA ASP A 15 -7.58 7.06 13.07
C ASP A 15 -8.42 6.21 12.09
N LEU A 16 -8.42 4.89 12.30
CA LEU A 16 -9.11 3.93 11.43
C LEU A 16 -10.63 4.15 11.35
N SER A 17 -11.24 4.80 12.35
CA SER A 17 -12.68 5.07 12.35
C SER A 17 -13.07 6.14 11.33
N LYS A 18 -12.12 7.01 10.95
CA LYS A 18 -12.31 8.11 10.00
C LYS A 18 -11.96 7.73 8.56
N LEU A 19 -11.28 6.60 8.37
CA LEU A 19 -10.89 6.12 7.06
C LEU A 19 -12.05 5.45 6.31
N SER A 20 -12.13 5.73 5.03
CA SER A 20 -13.10 5.17 4.09
C SER A 20 -12.42 4.27 3.08
N LEU A 21 -12.92 3.04 2.94
CA LEU A 21 -12.38 2.05 2.00
C LEU A 21 -12.31 2.57 0.55
N LYS A 22 -13.24 3.44 0.14
CA LYS A 22 -13.27 3.99 -1.23
C LYS A 22 -12.38 5.21 -1.39
N ARG A 23 -12.53 6.19 -0.50
CA ARG A 23 -11.81 7.48 -0.57
C ARG A 23 -10.32 7.30 -0.30
N ASP A 24 -10.00 6.52 0.73
CA ASP A 24 -8.62 6.38 1.23
C ASP A 24 -7.94 5.12 0.69
N LYS A 25 -8.52 4.51 -0.36
CA LYS A 25 -8.07 3.28 -1.02
C LYS A 25 -6.55 3.24 -1.23
N LYS A 26 -5.98 4.29 -1.81
CA LYS A 26 -4.53 4.34 -2.13
C LYS A 26 -3.66 4.22 -0.88
N ILE A 27 -4.03 4.93 0.19
CA ILE A 27 -3.30 4.92 1.46
C ILE A 27 -3.41 3.54 2.11
N ILE A 28 -4.62 2.98 2.17
CA ILE A 28 -4.89 1.68 2.79
C ILE A 28 -4.08 0.58 2.08
N ILE A 29 -4.18 0.50 0.75
CA ILE A 29 -3.44 -0.50 -0.03
C ILE A 29 -1.93 -0.31 0.15
N THR A 30 -1.42 0.92 0.04
CA THR A 30 0.03 1.19 0.18
C THR A 30 0.55 0.77 1.55
N GLN A 31 -0.13 1.15 2.64
CA GLN A 31 0.32 0.85 3.99
C GLN A 31 0.24 -0.65 4.32
N VAL A 32 -0.85 -1.31 3.94
CA VAL A 32 -0.98 -2.76 4.14
C VAL A 32 0.04 -3.54 3.32
N LEU A 33 0.32 -3.15 2.08
CA LEU A 33 1.37 -3.81 1.30
C LEU A 33 2.77 -3.60 1.88
N ASN A 34 3.06 -2.43 2.46
CA ASN A 34 4.35 -2.12 3.08
C ASN A 34 4.60 -2.87 4.41
N ARG A 35 3.56 -3.03 5.24
CA ARG A 35 3.71 -3.40 6.66
C ARG A 35 2.83 -4.57 7.11
N GLY A 36 1.92 -5.03 6.25
CA GLY A 36 0.94 -6.04 6.57
C GLY A 36 1.54 -7.42 6.77
N ASP A 37 0.99 -8.13 7.75
CA ASP A 37 1.19 -9.57 7.93
C ASP A 37 0.23 -10.36 7.01
N ASP A 38 0.29 -11.69 7.12
CA ASP A 38 -0.58 -12.59 6.34
C ASP A 38 -2.08 -12.28 6.54
N THR A 39 -2.49 -11.93 7.77
CA THR A 39 -3.88 -11.57 8.08
C THR A 39 -4.30 -10.30 7.33
N ALA A 40 -3.46 -9.27 7.36
CA ALA A 40 -3.72 -8.01 6.68
C ALA A 40 -3.72 -8.16 5.15
N LEU A 41 -2.81 -8.96 4.59
CA LEU A 41 -2.76 -9.23 3.15
C LEU A 41 -3.98 -10.05 2.68
N LYS A 42 -4.42 -11.05 3.46
CA LYS A 42 -5.67 -11.79 3.18
C LYS A 42 -6.88 -10.88 3.21
N TRP A 43 -6.96 -9.97 4.19
CA TRP A 43 -8.03 -8.98 4.26
C TRP A 43 -8.00 -8.04 3.04
N LEU A 44 -6.81 -7.60 2.63
CA LEU A 44 -6.64 -6.71 1.48
C LEU A 44 -7.21 -7.35 0.20
N GLY A 45 -6.87 -8.62 -0.05
CA GLY A 45 -7.34 -9.36 -1.22
C GLY A 45 -8.84 -9.67 -1.23
N LYS A 46 -9.49 -9.69 -0.06
CA LYS A 46 -10.96 -9.81 0.06
C LYS A 46 -11.67 -8.46 -0.12
N THR A 47 -10.98 -7.36 0.19
CA THR A 47 -11.57 -6.03 0.23
C THR A 47 -11.41 -5.27 -1.09
N TYR A 48 -10.27 -5.45 -1.76
CA TYR A 48 -9.95 -4.78 -3.02
C TYR A 48 -9.70 -5.81 -4.11
N SER A 49 -10.14 -5.49 -5.31
CA SER A 49 -9.87 -6.33 -6.47
C SER A 49 -8.38 -6.35 -6.78
N GLN A 50 -7.91 -7.41 -7.45
CA GLN A 50 -6.53 -7.44 -7.95
C GLN A 50 -6.23 -6.24 -8.87
N LYS A 51 -7.25 -5.74 -9.60
CA LYS A 51 -7.13 -4.54 -10.44
C LYS A 51 -6.84 -3.30 -9.61
N ASP A 52 -7.57 -3.08 -8.50
CA ASP A 52 -7.32 -1.96 -7.59
C ASP A 52 -5.90 -1.99 -7.02
N ILE A 53 -5.45 -3.17 -6.59
CA ILE A 53 -4.10 -3.36 -6.03
C ILE A 53 -3.03 -3.07 -7.08
N LYS A 54 -3.21 -3.61 -8.30
CA LYS A 54 -2.31 -3.33 -9.43
C LYS A 54 -2.27 -1.86 -9.79
N GLU A 55 -3.39 -1.17 -9.76
CA GLU A 55 -3.46 0.28 -10.04
C GLU A 55 -2.62 1.07 -9.06
N VAL A 56 -2.72 0.77 -7.76
CA VAL A 56 -1.92 1.45 -6.71
C VAL A 56 -0.42 1.16 -6.87
N VAL A 57 -0.03 -0.08 -7.17
CA VAL A 57 1.39 -0.42 -7.37
C VAL A 57 1.93 0.14 -8.70
N SER A 58 1.08 0.31 -9.72
CA SER A 58 1.46 0.88 -11.03
C SER A 58 1.60 2.40 -10.99
N SER A 59 0.96 3.06 -10.03
CA SER A 59 1.07 4.50 -9.78
C SER A 59 1.35 4.74 -8.28
N PRO A 60 2.54 4.34 -7.81
CA PRO A 60 2.86 4.36 -6.39
C PRO A 60 2.96 5.80 -5.88
N THR A 61 2.38 6.07 -4.71
CA THR A 61 2.46 7.39 -4.11
C THR A 61 3.90 7.76 -3.76
N ARG A 62 4.28 9.01 -4.08
CA ARG A 62 5.60 9.57 -3.80
C ARG A 62 5.95 9.48 -2.31
N GLY A 63 7.17 9.06 -1.99
CA GLY A 63 7.69 9.06 -0.62
C GLY A 63 6.98 8.14 0.37
N MET A 64 6.21 7.14 -0.08
CA MET A 64 5.44 6.26 0.82
C MET A 64 5.84 4.81 0.79
N TRP A 65 6.77 4.40 -0.06
CA TRP A 65 7.10 2.99 -0.24
C TRP A 65 8.42 2.59 0.41
N ILE A 66 8.40 1.45 1.08
CA ILE A 66 9.63 0.75 1.44
C ILE A 66 10.20 0.15 0.15
N LYS A 67 11.47 0.46 -0.15
CA LYS A 67 12.11 0.12 -1.43
C LYS A 67 12.04 -1.36 -1.78
N SER A 68 12.38 -2.23 -0.85
CA SER A 68 12.35 -3.68 -1.04
C SER A 68 10.93 -4.21 -1.28
N ILE A 69 9.94 -3.61 -0.61
CA ILE A 69 8.54 -4.03 -0.69
C ILE A 69 7.89 -3.61 -2.01
N LEU A 70 8.12 -2.37 -2.48
CA LEU A 70 7.65 -1.97 -3.81
C LEU A 70 8.27 -2.86 -4.89
N ALA A 71 9.58 -3.15 -4.80
CA ALA A 71 10.25 -4.05 -5.73
C ALA A 71 9.68 -5.49 -5.69
N TYR A 72 9.33 -5.99 -4.50
CA TYR A 72 8.67 -7.28 -4.34
C TYR A 72 7.31 -7.32 -5.06
N TRP A 73 6.43 -6.35 -4.78
CA TRP A 73 5.10 -6.31 -5.39
C TRP A 73 5.13 -6.04 -6.89
N GLN A 74 6.12 -5.30 -7.39
CA GLN A 74 6.35 -5.18 -8.84
C GLN A 74 6.61 -6.53 -9.49
N LYS A 75 7.42 -7.40 -8.86
CA LYS A 75 7.68 -8.75 -9.38
C LYS A 75 6.43 -9.63 -9.31
N ILE A 76 5.77 -9.68 -8.16
CA ILE A 76 4.57 -10.51 -7.95
C ILE A 76 3.43 -10.12 -8.88
N LEU A 77 3.23 -8.83 -9.13
CA LEU A 77 2.13 -8.33 -9.96
C LEU A 77 2.52 -8.13 -11.43
N ASN A 78 3.77 -8.42 -11.80
CA ASN A 78 4.35 -8.18 -13.12
C ASN A 78 4.21 -6.72 -13.60
N ILE A 79 4.55 -5.76 -12.74
CA ILE A 79 4.47 -4.32 -12.99
C ILE A 79 5.85 -3.72 -13.24
N LYS A 80 6.04 -3.10 -14.40
CA LYS A 80 7.26 -2.37 -14.75
C LYS A 80 7.07 -0.86 -14.56
N LEU A 81 7.70 -0.31 -13.53
CA LEU A 81 7.71 1.13 -13.27
C LEU A 81 8.92 1.80 -13.96
N PRO A 82 8.77 3.02 -14.50
CA PRO A 82 9.91 3.84 -14.88
C PRO A 82 10.86 4.06 -13.70
N LYS A 83 12.18 4.05 -13.94
CA LYS A 83 13.20 4.23 -12.88
C LYS A 83 12.96 5.47 -12.03
N ASN A 84 12.56 6.59 -12.66
CA ASN A 84 12.28 7.84 -11.95
C ASN A 84 11.04 7.74 -11.04
N THR A 85 9.96 7.11 -11.53
CA THR A 85 8.74 6.86 -10.75
C THR A 85 9.04 5.99 -9.54
N PHE A 86 9.81 4.91 -9.73
CA PHE A 86 10.23 4.04 -8.63
C PHE A 86 11.04 4.81 -7.58
N LYS A 87 12.08 5.56 -8.00
CA LYS A 87 12.90 6.36 -7.07
C LYS A 87 12.06 7.36 -6.28
N LYS A 88 11.16 8.09 -6.94
CA LYS A 88 10.27 9.07 -6.30
C LYS A 88 9.29 8.43 -5.31
N ALA A 89 8.89 7.18 -5.53
CA ALA A 89 7.97 6.47 -4.64
C ALA A 89 8.59 6.09 -3.29
N ILE A 90 9.92 5.93 -3.24
CA ILE A 90 10.61 5.44 -2.05
C ILE A 90 10.55 6.48 -0.93
N LEU A 91 10.19 6.02 0.27
CA LEU A 91 10.34 6.78 1.50
C LEU A 91 11.83 6.91 1.80
N ASP A 92 12.35 8.13 1.69
CA ASP A 92 13.72 8.47 2.11
C ASP A 92 13.67 9.10 3.49
N LEU A 93 14.46 8.56 4.42
CA LEU A 93 14.58 9.08 5.78
C LEU A 93 15.82 9.97 5.96
N ASN A 94 16.67 10.05 4.94
CA ASN A 94 17.86 10.89 4.90
C ASN A 94 17.80 11.77 3.63
N PRO A 95 17.05 12.89 3.68
CA PRO A 95 16.75 13.72 2.52
C PRO A 95 17.97 14.41 1.90
#